data_AF-A0A7X6V300-F1
#
_entry.id   AF-A0A7X6V300-F1
#
_cell.length_a   1.000
_cell.length_b   1.000
_cell.length_c   1.000
_cell.angle_alpha   90.00
_cell.angle_beta   90.00
_cell.angle_gamma   90.00
#
_symmetry.space_group_name_H-M   'P 1'
#
loop_
_entity.id
_entity.type
_entity.pdbx_description
1 polymer ?
#
loop_
_entity_poly.entity_id
_entity_poly.type
_entity_poly.pdbx_seq_one_letter_code
_entity_poly.pdbx_strand_id
1 'polypeptide(L)'
;MSKSAFIHARIEPEAKVAAERILNQLGLSPTEAIRLFYRQITLRQGLPFSVNIPNELTQKTLASSRLGKETEMFDSLDEMFESWER
;
A
#
# COMPACT_ATOMS: atom_id res chain seq x y z
N MET A 1 13.31 4.08 31.57
CA MET A 1 12.88 3.72 30.20
C MET A 1 13.90 4.30 29.23
N SER A 2 14.53 3.49 28.37
CA SER A 2 15.46 4.01 27.35
C SER A 2 14.68 4.89 26.37
N LYS A 3 15.21 6.07 26.06
CA LYS A 3 14.59 7.04 25.14
C LYS A 3 14.73 6.66 23.65
N SER A 4 15.45 5.57 23.36
CA SER A 4 15.74 5.10 22.00
C SER A 4 15.90 3.57 21.96
N ALA A 5 15.66 3.02 20.77
CA ALA A 5 15.90 1.63 20.41
C ALA A 5 16.63 1.56 19.06
N PHE A 6 17.47 0.54 18.87
CA PHE A 6 18.20 0.33 17.62
C PHE A 6 17.42 -0.57 16.66
N ILE A 7 17.54 -0.31 15.37
CA ILE A 7 16.98 -1.15 14.30
C ILE A 7 18.16 -1.70 13.49
N HIS A 8 18.28 -3.03 13.45
CA HIS A 8 19.28 -3.73 12.63
C HIS A 8 18.57 -4.66 11.65
N ALA A 9 18.81 -4.45 10.36
CA ALA A 9 18.25 -5.29 9.29
C ALA A 9 19.34 -5.57 8.25
N ARG A 10 19.38 -6.81 7.73
CA ARG A 10 20.22 -7.15 6.57
C ARG A 10 19.45 -6.79 5.30
N ILE A 11 20.19 -6.25 4.33
CA ILE A 11 19.69 -5.89 3.01
C ILE A 11 20.77 -6.23 1.98
N GLU A 12 20.37 -6.57 0.76
CA GLU A 12 21.32 -6.74 -0.32
C GLU A 12 22.08 -5.43 -0.61
N PRO A 13 23.41 -5.48 -0.85
CA PRO A 13 24.21 -4.27 -1.07
C PRO A 13 23.70 -3.41 -2.22
N GLU A 14 23.28 -4.03 -3.32
CA GLU A 14 22.77 -3.32 -4.50
C GLU A 14 21.46 -2.58 -4.19
N ALA A 15 20.52 -3.25 -3.52
CA ALA A 15 19.27 -2.65 -3.08
C ALA A 15 19.49 -1.47 -2.12
N LYS A 16 20.47 -1.58 -1.21
CA LYS A 16 20.87 -0.49 -0.31
C LYS A 16 21.34 0.73 -1.10
N VAL A 17 22.32 0.54 -2.01
CA VAL A 17 22.89 1.65 -2.80
C VAL A 17 21.82 2.32 -3.66
N ALA A 18 20.95 1.53 -4.29
CA ALA A 18 19.86 2.04 -5.11
C ALA A 18 18.88 2.90 -4.29
N ALA A 19 18.48 2.42 -3.12
CA ALA A 19 17.57 3.14 -2.23
C ALA A 19 18.20 4.44 -1.69
N GLU A 20 19.46 4.38 -1.23
CA GLU A 20 20.17 5.56 -0.69
C GLU A 20 20.31 6.67 -1.73
N ARG A 21 20.55 6.32 -3.00
CA ARG A 21 20.57 7.30 -4.09
C ARG A 21 19.24 8.05 -4.26
N ILE A 22 18.13 7.32 -4.20
CA ILE A 22 16.77 7.92 -4.30
C ILE A 22 16.49 8.79 -3.08
N LEU A 23 16.80 8.30 -1.88
CA LEU A 23 16.61 9.07 -0.64
C LEU A 23 17.42 10.37 -0.65
N ASN A 24 18.66 10.34 -1.15
CA ASN A 24 19.49 11.53 -1.30
C ASN A 24 18.87 12.55 -2.26
N GLN A 25 18.28 12.10 -3.38
CA GLN A 25 17.55 13.00 -4.29
C GLN A 25 16.33 13.65 -3.63
N LEU A 26 15.71 12.96 -2.67
CA LEU A 26 14.59 13.46 -1.87
C LEU A 26 15.04 14.27 -0.64
N GLY A 27 16.35 14.44 -0.41
CA GLY A 27 16.88 15.14 0.75
C GLY A 27 16.68 14.41 2.08
N LEU A 28 16.53 13.09 2.05
CA LEU A 28 16.29 12.25 3.24
C LEU A 28 17.49 11.36 3.54
N SER A 29 17.86 11.27 4.81
CA SER A 29 18.77 10.23 5.27
C SER A 29 18.07 8.86 5.38
N PRO A 30 18.80 7.73 5.30
CA PRO A 30 18.23 6.40 5.52
C PRO A 30 17.56 6.26 6.90
N THR A 31 18.13 6.89 7.93
CA THR A 31 17.57 6.87 9.28
C THR A 31 16.24 7.64 9.36
N GLU A 32 16.08 8.75 8.63
CA GLU A 32 14.81 9.46 8.53
C GLU A 32 13.77 8.64 7.78
N ALA A 33 14.15 8.02 6.66
CA ALA A 33 13.25 7.16 5.89
C ALA A 33 12.72 5.99 6.74
N ILE A 34 13.59 5.31 7.50
CA ILE A 34 13.18 4.23 8.42
C ILE A 34 12.27 4.78 9.52
N ARG A 35 12.58 5.93 10.14
CA ARG A 35 11.72 6.53 11.16
C ARG A 35 10.34 6.89 10.60
N LEU A 36 10.28 7.46 9.40
CA LEU A 36 9.03 7.77 8.71
C LEU A 36 8.23 6.50 8.41
N PHE A 37 8.87 5.43 7.95
CA PHE A 37 8.21 4.14 7.72
C PHE A 37 7.50 3.63 8.97
N TYR A 38 8.17 3.59 10.13
CA TYR A 38 7.55 3.19 11.40
C TYR A 38 6.41 4.13 11.81
N ARG A 39 6.59 5.44 11.65
CA ARG A 39 5.53 6.43 11.93
C ARG A 39 4.29 6.18 11.09
N GLN A 40 4.47 5.84 9.82
CA GLN A 40 3.37 5.56 8.90
C GLN A 40 2.66 4.25 9.24
N ILE A 41 3.39 3.23 9.73
CA ILE A 41 2.77 2.00 10.23
C ILE A 41 1.84 2.30 11.41
N THR A 42 2.34 3.05 12.39
CA THR A 42 1.54 3.42 13.57
C THR A 42 0.32 4.25 13.18
N LEU A 43 0.48 5.21 12.26
CA LEU A 43 -0.60 6.09 11.82
C LEU A 43 -1.70 5.35 11.04
N ARG A 44 -1.34 4.38 10.20
CA ARG A 44 -2.29 3.63 9.36
C ARG A 44 -2.81 2.35 9.99
N GLN A 45 -2.26 1.93 11.13
CA GLN A 45 -2.50 0.60 11.73
C GLN A 45 -2.26 -0.54 10.72
N GLY A 46 -1.28 -0.37 9.84
CA GLY A 46 -1.02 -1.27 8.72
C GLY A 46 0.21 -0.84 7.93
N LEU A 47 0.59 -1.61 6.91
CA LEU A 47 1.75 -1.27 6.08
C LEU A 47 1.48 0.00 5.26
N PRO A 48 2.50 0.86 5.06
CA PRO A 48 2.34 2.13 4.36
C PRO A 48 2.34 2.00 2.83
N PHE A 49 2.10 0.80 2.34
CA PHE A 49 1.94 0.43 0.95
C PHE A 49 0.90 -0.68 0.86
N SER A 50 0.21 -0.77 -0.27
CA SER A 50 -0.83 -1.78 -0.48
C SER A 50 -0.23 -3.18 -0.47
N VAL A 51 -0.64 -4.01 0.49
CA VAL A 51 -0.29 -5.43 0.54
C VAL A 51 -1.53 -6.23 0.27
N ASN A 52 -1.80 -6.42 -1.03
CA ASN A 52 -2.94 -7.19 -1.50
C ASN A 52 -2.40 -8.42 -2.23
N ILE A 53 -2.72 -9.61 -1.71
CA ILE A 53 -2.68 -10.84 -2.49
C ILE A 53 -4.15 -11.14 -2.81
N PRO A 54 -4.72 -10.56 -3.88
CA PRO A 54 -6.09 -10.84 -4.25
C PRO A 54 -6.22 -12.35 -4.52
N ASN A 55 -7.27 -12.99 -3.99
CA ASN A 55 -7.58 -14.37 -4.33
C ASN A 55 -7.99 -14.47 -5.82
N GLU A 56 -8.07 -15.68 -6.36
CA GLU A 56 -8.40 -15.88 -7.78
C GLU A 56 -9.70 -15.21 -8.19
N LEU A 57 -10.71 -15.22 -7.32
CA LEU A 57 -12.00 -14.59 -7.57
C LEU A 57 -11.83 -13.07 -7.70
N THR A 58 -11.21 -12.42 -6.71
CA THR A 58 -10.94 -10.98 -6.72
C THR A 58 -10.10 -10.58 -7.93
N GLN A 59 -9.11 -11.37 -8.33
CA GLN A 59 -8.32 -11.11 -9.53
C GLN A 59 -9.17 -11.14 -10.79
N LYS A 60 -9.99 -12.19 -10.97
CA LYS A 60 -10.89 -12.34 -12.12
C LYS A 60 -11.91 -11.21 -12.18
N THR A 61 -12.58 -10.91 -11.07
CA THR A 61 -13.59 -9.84 -10.99
C THR A 61 -12.99 -8.47 -11.32
N LEU A 62 -11.82 -8.12 -10.75
CA LEU A 62 -11.15 -6.85 -11.05
C LEU A 62 -10.71 -6.77 -12.52
N ALA A 63 -10.29 -7.89 -13.13
CA ALA A 63 -9.93 -7.94 -14.55
C ALA A 63 -11.17 -7.77 -15.46
N SER A 64 -12.27 -8.48 -15.19
CA SER A 64 -13.53 -8.34 -15.92
C SER A 64 -14.09 -6.91 -15.84
N SER A 65 -14.10 -6.33 -14.65
CA SER A 65 -14.58 -4.97 -14.41
C SER A 65 -13.79 -3.91 -15.18
N ARG A 66 -12.45 -4.02 -15.22
CA ARG A 66 -11.59 -3.13 -16.02
C ARG A 66 -11.87 -3.19 -17.52
N LEU A 67 -12.42 -4.30 -18.00
CA LEU A 67 -12.82 -4.50 -19.40
C LEU A 67 -14.28 -4.10 -19.65
N GLY A 68 -14.98 -3.54 -18.66
CA GLY A 68 -16.41 -3.20 -18.74
C GLY A 68 -17.32 -4.42 -18.82
N LYS A 69 -16.84 -5.59 -18.39
CA LYS A 69 -17.63 -6.82 -18.33
C LYS A 69 -18.17 -6.99 -16.92
N GLU A 70 -19.41 -7.46 -16.81
CA GLU A 70 -20.06 -7.70 -15.52
C GLU A 70 -20.10 -6.43 -14.65
N THR A 71 -20.27 -5.27 -15.29
CA THR A 71 -20.41 -3.97 -14.65
C THR A 71 -21.75 -3.35 -15.00
N GLU A 72 -22.46 -2.87 -13.99
CA GLU A 72 -23.74 -2.17 -14.14
C GLU A 72 -23.53 -0.68 -13.89
N MET A 73 -24.25 0.14 -14.64
CA MET A 73 -24.28 1.59 -14.45
C MET A 73 -25.64 1.97 -13.92
N PHE A 74 -25.67 2.91 -12.98
CA PHE A 74 -26.88 3.42 -12.36
C PHE A 74 -26.90 4.94 -12.49
N ASP A 75 -28.08 5.51 -12.65
CA ASP A 75 -28.25 6.96 -12.79
C ASP A 75 -28.29 7.67 -11.42
N SER A 76 -28.44 6.90 -10.32
CA SER A 76 -28.42 7.41 -8.95
C SER A 76 -27.88 6.39 -7.94
N LEU A 77 -27.48 6.86 -6.77
CA LEU A 77 -27.06 5.99 -5.66
C LEU A 77 -28.22 5.16 -5.11
N ASP A 78 -29.44 5.70 -5.11
CA ASP A 78 -30.64 5.01 -4.62
C ASP A 78 -30.95 3.77 -5.49
N GLU A 79 -30.90 3.93 -6.81
CA GLU A 79 -31.06 2.83 -7.78
C GLU A 79 -29.99 1.74 -7.61
N MET A 80 -28.74 2.12 -7.35
CA MET A 80 -27.66 1.18 -7.05
C MET A 80 -27.92 0.38 -5.76
N PHE A 81 -28.43 1.00 -4.71
CA PHE A 81 -28.71 0.30 -3.46
C PHE A 81 -29.94 -0.62 -3.56
N GLU A 82 -30.92 -0.28 -4.40
CA GLU A 82 -32.08 -1.13 -4.66
C GLU A 82 -31.73 -2.40 -5.44
N SER A 83 -30.68 -2.38 -6.27
CA SER A 83 -30.24 -3.54 -7.06
C SER A 83 -29.46 -4.59 -6.27
N TRP A 84 -28.97 -4.26 -5.07
CA TRP A 84 -28.22 -5.20 -4.24
C TRP A 84 -29.16 -6.24 -3.60
N GLU A 85 -28.88 -7.53 -3.79
CA GLU A 85 -29.58 -8.60 -3.07
C GLU A 85 -29.41 -8.41 -1.55
N ARG A 86 -30.52 -8.46 -0.81
CA ARG A 86 -30.55 -8.41 0.66
C ARG A 86 -30.15 -9.74 1.30
#